data_AF-A0A5N6Y5X3-F1
#
_entry.id   AF-A0A5N6Y5X3-F1
#
_cell.length_a   1.000
_cell.length_b   1.000
_cell.length_c   1.000
_cell.angle_alpha   90.00
_cell.angle_beta   90.00
_cell.angle_gamma   90.00
#
_symmetry.space_group_name_H-M   'P 1'
#
loop_
_entity.id
_entity.type
_entity.pdbx_description
1 polymer ?
#
loop_
_entity_poly.entity_id
_entity_poly.type
_entity_poly.pdbx_seq_one_letter_code
_entity_poly.pdbx_strand_id
1 'polypeptide(L)' 'MAGKSITNNAYYSPHRHAGLTTHLIRQGTLTITYPEDNARFNNGEVKKETFGVGARVDVPAGKLHEVWIGEDGCEYVIGE' A
#
# COMPACT_ATOMS: atom_id res chain seq x y z
N MET A 1 -15.32 -6.37 2.76
CA MET A 1 -13.96 -6.90 3.06
C MET A 1 -13.73 -8.10 2.17
N ALA A 2 -12.79 -8.01 1.24
CA ALA A 2 -12.44 -9.09 0.32
C ALA A 2 -10.99 -9.53 0.57
N GLY A 3 -10.74 -10.84 0.49
CA GLY A 3 -9.37 -11.38 0.51
C GLY A 3 -8.72 -11.20 -0.85
N LYS A 4 -7.49 -10.68 -0.87
CA LYS A 4 -6.68 -10.52 -2.07
C LYS A 4 -5.32 -11.17 -1.83
N SER A 5 -4.98 -12.12 -2.69
CA SER A 5 -3.70 -12.82 -2.69
C SER A 5 -2.95 -12.47 -3.96
N ILE A 6 -1.76 -11.90 -3.82
CA ILE A 6 -0.93 -11.45 -4.94
C ILE A 6 0.39 -12.19 -4.91
N THR A 7 0.69 -12.85 -6.03
CA THR A 7 1.98 -13.49 -6.26
C THR A 7 3.06 -12.43 -6.45
N ASN A 8 4.20 -12.67 -5.80
CA ASN A 8 5.56 -12.12 -5.94
C ASN A 8 5.74 -10.85 -6.80
N ASN A 9 6.37 -9.80 -6.24
CA ASN A 9 6.90 -8.64 -6.97
C ASN A 9 5.90 -7.86 -7.85
N ALA A 10 4.59 -7.99 -7.57
CA ALA A 10 3.61 -7.16 -8.24
C ALA A 10 3.84 -5.68 -7.91
N TYR A 11 3.68 -4.84 -8.93
CA TYR A 11 3.78 -3.39 -8.83
C TYR A 11 2.46 -2.76 -9.22
N TYR A 12 1.97 -1.87 -8.38
CA TYR A 12 0.81 -1.03 -8.64
C TYR A 12 1.28 0.41 -8.82
N SER A 13 1.12 0.91 -10.04
CA SER A 13 1.43 2.30 -10.39
C SER A 13 0.63 3.30 -9.55
N PRO A 14 1.04 4.58 -9.48
CA PRO A 14 0.36 5.58 -8.69
C PRO A 14 -1.15 5.66 -8.97
N HIS A 15 -1.97 5.48 -7.93
CA HIS A 15 -3.44 5.47 -8.04
C HIS A 15 -4.11 6.03 -6.79
N ARG A 16 -5.44 6.19 -6.86
CA ARG A 16 -6.30 6.72 -5.78
C ARG A 16 -7.59 5.91 -5.73
N HIS A 17 -8.17 5.86 -4.54
CA HIS A 17 -9.52 5.37 -4.30
C HIS A 17 -10.43 6.50 -3.84
N ALA A 18 -11.72 6.40 -4.13
CA ALA A 18 -12.70 7.41 -3.73
C ALA A 18 -13.05 7.32 -2.23
N GLY A 19 -12.93 6.13 -1.64
CA GLY A 19 -13.16 5.84 -0.22
C GLY A 19 -11.87 5.64 0.57
N LEU A 20 -12.01 5.46 1.88
CA LEU A 20 -10.93 4.97 2.73
C LEU A 20 -10.60 3.53 2.32
N THR A 21 -9.33 3.28 2.00
CA THR A 21 -8.86 1.92 1.74
C THR A 21 -8.11 1.39 2.94
N THR A 22 -8.51 0.23 3.46
CA THR A 22 -7.81 -0.45 4.55
C THR A 22 -7.20 -1.75 4.03
N HIS A 23 -5.90 -1.96 4.26
CA HIS A 23 -5.21 -3.22 4.03
C HIS A 23 -4.85 -3.87 5.38
N LEU A 24 -5.30 -5.10 5.63
CA LEU A 24 -4.83 -5.91 6.76
C LEU A 24 -4.00 -7.07 6.21
N ILE A 25 -2.69 -7.04 6.47
CA ILE A 25 -1.74 -8.02 5.93
C ILE A 25 -1.82 -9.32 6.72
N ARG A 26 -2.06 -10.42 6.02
CA ARG A 26 -2.16 -11.79 6.56
C ARG A 26 -0.92 -12.63 6.27
N GLN A 27 -0.25 -12.38 5.15
CA GLN A 27 1.00 -13.05 4.76
C GLN A 27 1.85 -12.11 3.90
N GLY A 28 3.18 -12.25 3.95
CA GLY A 28 4.10 -11.53 3.07
C GLY A 28 4.26 -10.06 3.45
N THR A 29 4.64 -9.23 2.48
CA THR A 29 4.91 -7.79 2.70
C THR A 29 4.35 -6.89 1.62
N LEU A 30 4.03 -5.66 2.02
CA LEU A 30 3.56 -4.58 1.17
C LEU A 30 4.41 -3.34 1.44
N THR A 31 5.03 -2.79 0.41
CA THR A 31 5.74 -1.51 0.47
C THR A 31 4.89 -0.41 -0.19
N ILE A 32 4.73 0.73 0.46
CA ILE A 32 3.91 1.85 -0.04
C ILE A 32 4.68 3.18 0.02
N THR A 33 4.38 4.08 -0.92
CA THR A 33 4.78 5.49 -0.88
C THR A 33 3.64 6.41 -1.28
N TYR A 34 3.75 7.68 -0.92
CA TYR A 34 2.76 8.73 -1.19
C TYR A 34 3.43 9.87 -1.97
N PRO A 35 3.41 9.85 -3.32
CA PRO A 35 4.18 10.81 -4.13
C PRO A 35 3.87 12.28 -3.86
N GLU A 36 2.61 12.62 -3.59
CA GLU A 36 2.23 14.00 -3.25
C GLU A 36 2.78 14.44 -1.89
N ASP A 37 2.84 13.52 -0.91
CA ASP A 37 3.40 13.82 0.40
C ASP A 37 4.91 13.93 0.33
N ASN A 38 5.54 13.11 -0.52
CA ASN A 38 6.97 13.25 -0.81
C ASN A 38 7.28 14.67 -1.30
N ALA A 39 6.50 15.17 -2.26
CA ALA A 39 6.65 16.52 -2.78
C ALA A 39 6.30 17.62 -1.76
N ARG A 40 5.22 17.46 -0.98
CA ARG A 40 4.68 18.52 -0.11
C ARG A 40 5.29 18.56 1.28
N PHE A 41 5.66 17.42 1.84
CA PHE A 41 6.01 17.28 3.26
C PHE A 41 7.39 16.65 3.48
N ASN A 42 7.96 15.95 2.49
CA ASN A 42 9.30 15.35 2.59
C ASN A 42 10.34 16.02 1.69
N ASN A 43 10.15 17.29 1.30
CA ASN A 43 11.11 18.05 0.47
C ASN A 43 11.48 17.35 -0.87
N GLY A 44 10.57 16.58 -1.44
CA GLY A 44 10.80 15.77 -2.65
C GLY A 44 11.50 14.44 -2.39
N GLU A 45 11.92 14.14 -1.16
CA GLU A 45 12.49 12.83 -0.79
C GLU A 45 11.42 11.74 -0.87
N VAL A 46 11.73 10.65 -1.58
CA VAL A 46 10.81 9.51 -1.71
C VAL A 46 10.89 8.64 -0.46
N LYS A 47 9.88 8.72 0.39
CA LYS A 47 9.75 7.84 1.57
C LYS A 47 8.92 6.61 1.24
N LYS A 48 9.50 5.43 1.41
CA LYS A 48 8.81 4.14 1.29
C LYS A 48 8.73 3.49 2.66
N GLU A 49 7.60 2.87 2.95
CA GLU A 49 7.40 2.11 4.19
C GLU A 49 6.94 0.69 3.84
N THR A 50 7.55 -0.30 4.50
CA THR A 50 7.26 -1.71 4.30
C THR A 50 6.51 -2.26 5.50
N PHE A 51 5.38 -2.87 5.24
CA PHE A 51 4.50 -3.48 6.23
C PHE A 51 4.45 -5.00 6.05
N GLY A 52 4.36 -5.73 7.16
CA GLY A 52 4.25 -7.19 7.19
C GLY A 52 2.99 -7.68 7.91
N VAL A 53 2.94 -8.98 8.20
CA VAL A 53 1.80 -9.66 8.84
C VAL A 53 1.32 -8.94 10.10
N GLY A 54 0.00 -8.74 10.20
CA GLY A 54 -0.66 -8.08 11.32
C GLY A 54 -0.74 -6.56 11.19
N ALA A 55 0.00 -5.95 10.27
CA ALA A 55 -0.11 -4.52 10.01
C ALA A 55 -1.47 -4.18 9.38
N ARG A 56 -2.07 -3.10 9.89
CA ARG A 56 -3.21 -2.41 9.28
C ARG A 56 -2.71 -1.13 8.65
N VAL A 57 -2.92 -0.99 7.34
CA VAL A 57 -2.54 0.19 6.56
C VAL A 57 -3.81 0.86 6.05
N ASP A 58 -4.12 2.03 6.60
CA ASP A 58 -5.26 2.85 6.19
C ASP A 58 -4.78 3.96 5.24
N VAL A 59 -5.28 3.97 4.01
CA VAL A 59 -5.01 4.97 2.98
C VAL A 59 -6.24 5.87 2.85
N PRO A 60 -6.14 7.17 3.22
CA PRO A 60 -7.28 8.08 3.16
C PRO A 60 -7.89 8.21 1.75
N ALA A 61 -9.18 8.51 1.70
CA ALA A 61 -9.89 8.82 0.46
C ALA A 61 -9.16 9.87 -0.37
N GLY A 62 -8.99 9.60 -1.65
CA GLY A 62 -8.31 10.48 -2.59
C GLY A 62 -6.79 10.57 -2.39
N LYS A 63 -6.15 9.79 -1.52
CA LYS A 63 -4.70 9.82 -1.34
C LYS A 63 -3.97 9.13 -2.50
N LEU A 64 -3.03 9.82 -3.16
CA LEU A 64 -2.17 9.21 -4.18
C LEU A 64 -1.18 8.27 -3.52
N HIS A 65 -1.22 7.01 -3.88
CA HIS A 65 -0.29 6.00 -3.37
C HIS A 65 0.17 5.06 -4.47
N GLU A 66 1.34 4.47 -4.23
CA GLU A 66 2.02 3.55 -5.13
C GLU A 66 2.56 2.39 -4.29
N VAL A 67 2.43 1.15 -4.80
CA VAL A 67 2.60 -0.05 -4.00
C VAL A 67 3.47 -1.09 -4.69
N TRP A 68 4.33 -1.75 -3.92
CA TRP A 68 5.10 -2.93 -4.31
C TRP A 68 4.79 -4.09 -3.38
N ILE A 69 4.59 -5.27 -3.93
CA ILE A 69 4.44 -6.51 -3.17
C ILE A 69 5.81 -7.15 -3.01
N GLY A 70 6.10 -7.68 -1.81
CA GLY A 70 7.36 -8.35 -1.52
C GLY A 70 7.65 -9.57 -2.38
N GLU A 71 8.90 -10.04 -2.31
CA GLU A 71 9.39 -11.18 -3.10
C GLU A 71 8.63 -12.48 -2.81
N ASP A 72 8.19 -12.66 -1.57
CA ASP A 72 7.39 -13.81 -1.11
C ASP A 72 5.87 -13.63 -1.38
N GLY A 73 5.47 -12.56 -2.06
CA GLY A 73 4.07 -12.20 -2.29
C GLY A 73 3.43 -11.46 -1.11
N CYS A 74 2.11 -11.28 -1.18
CA CYS A 74 1.33 -10.70 -0.09
C CYS A 74 -0.13 -11.15 -0.15
N GLU A 75 -0.65 -11.63 0.98
CA GLU A 75 -2.08 -11.84 1.19
C GLU A 75 -2.59 -10.79 2.17
N TYR A 76 -3.66 -10.07 1.80
CA TYR A 76 -4.29 -9.11 2.67
C TYR A 76 -5.81 -9.10 2.49
N VAL A 77 -6.51 -8.65 3.52
CA VAL A 77 -7.92 -8.25 3.40
C VAL A 77 -7.96 -6.77 3.04
N ILE A 78 -8.76 -6.43 2.04
CA ILE A 78 -9.02 -5.05 1.65
C ILE A 78 -10.47 -4.65 1.92
N GLY A 79 -10.65 -3.45 2.47
CA GLY A 79 -11.92 -2.73 2.51
C GLY A 79 -11.77 -1.40 1.79
N GLU A 80 -12.73 -1.04 0.95
CA GLU A 80 -12.85 0.22 0.20
C GLU A 80 -14.28 0.77 0.35
#